data_AF-A0A9D1U6A7-F1
#
_entry.id   AF-A0A9D1U6A7-F1
#
_cell.length_a   1.000
_cell.length_b   1.000
_cell.length_c   1.000
_cell.angle_alpha   90.00
_cell.angle_beta   90.00
_cell.angle_gamma   90.00
#
_symmetry.space_group_name_H-M   'P 1'
#
loop_
_entity.id
_entity.type
_entity.pdbx_description
1 polymer ?
#
loop_
_entity_poly.entity_id
_entity_poly.type
_entity_poly.pdbx_seq_one_letter_code
_entity_poly.pdbx_strand_id
1 'polypeptide(L)'
;MMTFRKISLTGHTAWGFLAGGALVLQGLMVLLLKNQLGDKLPTYFSFTGRIIGWFAYQRPIILPGILFLAALHLAGLLLGNTIPVLLNRMPLLGKYLPDSYYLGGLAFAWFEALTWPVLGDFFGNDFWTAPLILVINSVWLLIVVFKTGQKAMA
;
A
#
# COMPACT_ATOMS: atom_id res chain seq x y z
N MET A 1 5.87 -21.71 30.28
CA MET A 1 6.65 -21.98 29.05
C MET A 1 5.94 -21.26 27.91
N MET A 2 6.43 -20.08 27.49
CA MET A 2 5.85 -19.33 26.37
C MET A 2 6.29 -19.99 25.07
N THR A 3 5.38 -20.70 24.41
CA THR A 3 5.59 -21.23 23.06
C THR A 3 5.58 -20.06 22.08
N PHE A 4 6.77 -19.59 21.68
CA PHE A 4 6.89 -18.71 20.53
C PHE A 4 6.43 -19.47 19.29
N ARG A 5 5.21 -19.16 18.81
CA ARG A 5 4.75 -19.62 17.50
C ARG A 5 5.79 -19.20 16.48
N LYS A 6 6.32 -20.17 15.74
CA LYS A 6 7.26 -20.01 14.65
C LYS A 6 6.65 -19.00 13.66
N ILE A 7 7.20 -17.79 13.60
CA ILE A 7 6.79 -16.77 12.64
C ILE A 7 7.06 -17.37 11.25
N SER A 8 5.99 -17.68 10.53
CA SER A 8 6.10 -18.28 9.20
C SER A 8 6.67 -17.25 8.23
N LEU A 9 7.95 -17.40 7.90
CA LEU A 9 8.70 -16.57 6.95
C LEU A 9 8.06 -16.48 5.54
N THR A 10 7.15 -17.40 5.21
CA THR A 10 6.48 -17.44 3.90
C THR A 10 5.38 -16.38 3.74
N GLY A 11 4.91 -15.76 4.82
CA GLY A 11 3.99 -14.60 4.80
C GLY A 11 4.69 -13.32 4.37
N HIS A 12 5.84 -13.04 4.98
CA HIS A 12 6.57 -11.78 4.82
C HIS A 12 7.20 -11.62 3.43
N THR A 13 7.70 -12.69 2.84
CA THR A 13 8.26 -12.65 1.47
C THR A 13 7.18 -12.34 0.44
N ALA A 14 5.98 -12.91 0.58
CA ALA A 14 4.87 -12.70 -0.34
C ALA A 14 4.39 -11.23 -0.36
N TRP A 15 4.29 -10.58 0.80
CA TRP A 15 3.94 -9.17 0.89
C TRP A 15 5.00 -8.27 0.27
N GLY A 16 6.28 -8.57 0.52
CA GLY A 16 7.41 -7.86 -0.10
C GLY A 16 7.37 -7.93 -1.64
N PHE A 17 7.11 -9.12 -2.21
CA PHE A 17 6.96 -9.27 -3.66
C PHE A 17 5.77 -8.48 -4.22
N LEU A 18 4.65 -8.43 -3.49
CA LEU A 18 3.49 -7.65 -3.89
C LEU A 18 3.82 -6.15 -3.86
N ALA A 19 4.25 -5.61 -2.72
CA ALA A 19 4.59 -4.18 -2.62
C ALA A 19 5.66 -3.76 -3.63
N GLY A 20 6.70 -4.59 -3.82
CA GLY A 20 7.74 -4.34 -4.82
C GLY A 20 7.21 -4.37 -6.26
N GLY A 21 6.35 -5.34 -6.59
CA GLY A 21 5.72 -5.43 -7.91
C GLY A 21 4.82 -4.24 -8.23
N ALA A 22 4.01 -3.80 -7.25
CA ALA A 22 3.19 -2.60 -7.37
C ALA A 22 4.06 -1.36 -7.57
N LEU A 23 5.11 -1.17 -6.77
CA LEU A 23 6.02 -0.03 -6.90
C LEU A 23 6.69 0.02 -8.26
N VAL A 24 7.16 -1.13 -8.79
CA VAL A 24 7.76 -1.19 -10.14
C VAL A 24 6.73 -0.78 -11.19
N LEU A 25 5.50 -1.30 -11.11
CA LEU A 25 4.43 -0.97 -12.05
C LEU A 25 4.07 0.52 -12.01
N GLN A 26 3.88 1.07 -10.82
CA GLN A 26 3.58 2.50 -10.65
C GLN A 26 4.76 3.38 -11.09
N GLY A 27 6.00 2.98 -10.80
CA GLY A 27 7.20 3.67 -11.26
C GLY A 27 7.32 3.69 -12.79
N LEU A 28 6.99 2.58 -13.46
CA LEU A 28 6.92 2.53 -14.92
C LEU A 28 5.83 3.47 -15.46
N MET A 29 4.66 3.52 -14.83
CA MET A 29 3.61 4.48 -15.22
C MET A 29 4.08 5.93 -15.10
N VAL A 30 4.72 6.30 -13.99
CA VAL A 30 5.29 7.64 -13.79
C VAL A 30 6.32 7.97 -14.89
N LEU A 31 7.19 7.02 -15.26
CA LEU A 31 8.20 7.25 -16.29
C LEU A 31 7.63 7.34 -17.71
N LEU A 32 6.68 6.46 -18.05
CA LEU A 32 6.07 6.40 -19.38
C LEU A 32 5.09 7.56 -19.62
N LEU A 33 4.36 7.97 -18.59
CA LEU A 33 3.37 9.05 -18.64
C LEU A 33 3.92 10.37 -18.11
N LYS A 34 5.25 10.55 -18.10
CA LYS A 34 5.91 11.71 -17.47
C LYS A 34 5.44 13.08 -17.98
N ASN A 35 4.95 13.15 -19.22
CA ASN A 35 4.46 14.39 -19.83
C ASN A 35 3.07 14.80 -19.30
N GLN A 36 2.38 13.90 -18.62
CA GLN A 36 1.07 14.10 -17.99
C GLN A 36 1.19 14.32 -16.47
N LEU A 37 2.40 14.19 -15.91
CA LEU A 37 2.63 14.42 -14.49
C LEU A 37 2.47 15.90 -14.15
N GLY A 38 1.81 16.15 -13.03
CA GLY A 38 1.82 17.45 -12.38
C GLY A 38 3.20 17.81 -11.81
N ASP A 39 3.24 18.98 -11.20
CA ASP A 39 4.41 19.58 -10.57
C ASP A 39 4.25 19.64 -9.03
N LYS A 40 3.27 18.96 -8.46
CA LYS A 40 2.92 19.06 -7.04
C LYS A 40 2.74 17.69 -6.40
N LEU A 41 3.21 17.55 -5.15
CA LEU A 41 2.94 16.40 -4.31
C LEU A 41 2.06 16.77 -3.11
N PRO A 42 1.16 15.89 -2.67
CA PRO A 42 0.43 16.08 -1.43
C PRO A 42 1.37 15.96 -0.23
N THR A 43 1.32 16.93 0.68
CA THR A 43 2.17 16.94 1.89
C THR A 43 1.37 16.97 3.19
N TYR A 44 0.13 17.46 3.14
CA TYR A 44 -0.74 17.52 4.30
C TYR A 44 -2.11 16.95 3.98
N PHE A 45 -2.57 16.07 4.87
CA PHE A 45 -3.88 15.45 4.81
C PHE A 45 -4.69 15.85 6.04
N SER A 46 -5.96 16.16 5.84
CA SER A 46 -6.92 16.34 6.94
C SER A 46 -7.25 14.99 7.60
N PHE A 47 -7.89 15.04 8.77
CA PHE A 47 -8.40 13.84 9.46
C PHE A 47 -9.38 13.00 8.62
N THR A 48 -9.99 13.58 7.59
CA THR A 48 -10.89 12.87 6.66
C THR A 48 -10.17 12.32 5.42
N GLY A 49 -8.85 12.44 5.35
CA GLY A 49 -8.04 11.97 4.22
C GLY A 49 -8.01 12.93 3.02
N ARG A 50 -8.68 14.09 3.09
CA ARG A 50 -8.57 15.11 2.03
C ARG A 50 -7.20 15.78 2.06
N ILE A 51 -6.61 16.00 0.89
CA ILE A 51 -5.37 16.76 0.73
C ILE A 51 -5.68 18.24 1.02
N ILE A 52 -4.96 18.81 1.98
CA ILE A 52 -5.10 20.21 2.41
C ILE A 52 -3.82 21.03 2.19
N GLY A 53 -2.76 20.39 1.69
CA GLY A 53 -1.51 21.06 1.37
C GLY A 53 -0.72 20.34 0.30
N TRP A 54 -0.09 21.14 -0.56
CA TRP A 54 0.68 20.69 -1.71
C TRP A 54 2.06 21.33 -1.66
N PHE A 55 3.08 20.54 -1.97
CA PHE A 55 4.42 21.06 -2.22
C PHE A 55 4.68 21.12 -3.73
N ALA A 56 4.96 22.32 -4.24
CA ALA A 56 5.22 22.54 -5.65
C ALA A 56 6.71 22.39 -5.98
N TYR A 57 6.98 21.77 -7.12
CA TYR A 57 8.29 21.55 -7.68
C TYR A 57 8.45 22.38 -8.96
N GLN A 58 9.69 22.72 -9.30
CA GLN A 58 9.99 23.46 -10.54
C GLN A 58 9.91 22.58 -11.81
N ARG A 59 9.81 21.26 -11.63
CA ARG A 59 9.81 20.25 -12.70
C ARG A 59 8.79 19.17 -12.36
N PRO A 60 8.32 18.39 -13.37
CA PRO A 60 7.42 17.26 -13.13
C PRO A 60 7.97 16.32 -12.06
N ILE A 61 7.07 15.81 -11.21
CA ILE A 61 7.40 15.08 -9.97
C ILE A 61 7.84 13.63 -10.20
N ILE A 62 8.73 13.37 -11.17
CA ILE A 62 9.18 12.01 -11.52
C ILE A 62 9.88 11.35 -10.33
N LEU A 63 11.05 11.89 -9.94
CA LEU A 63 11.84 11.30 -8.85
C LEU A 63 11.16 11.49 -7.49
N PRO A 64 10.66 12.69 -7.11
CA PRO A 64 9.94 12.86 -5.86
C PRO A 64 8.70 11.95 -5.75
N GLY A 65 7.94 11.77 -6.85
CA GLY A 65 6.76 10.92 -6.88
C GLY A 65 7.11 9.44 -6.68
N ILE A 66 8.12 8.92 -7.38
CA ILE A 66 8.57 7.53 -7.19
C ILE A 66 9.04 7.29 -5.75
N LEU A 67 9.81 8.22 -5.18
CA LEU A 67 10.27 8.12 -3.79
C LEU A 67 9.10 8.17 -2.80
N PHE A 68 8.10 9.00 -3.06
CA PHE A 68 6.90 9.08 -2.24
C PHE A 68 6.10 7.77 -2.27
N LEU A 69 5.88 7.19 -3.45
CA LEU A 69 5.23 5.88 -3.59
C LEU A 69 6.03 4.79 -2.89
N ALA A 70 7.35 4.76 -3.04
CA ALA A 70 8.22 3.81 -2.35
C ALA A 70 8.09 3.90 -0.83
N ALA A 71 8.01 5.12 -0.29
CA ALA A 71 7.77 5.34 1.13
C ALA A 71 6.40 4.80 1.59
N LEU A 72 5.35 4.98 0.79
CA LEU A 72 4.03 4.43 1.09
C LEU A 72 4.04 2.90 1.07
N HIS A 73 4.63 2.26 0.07
CA HIS A 73 4.75 0.80 0.02
C HIS A 73 5.54 0.25 1.23
N LEU A 74 6.62 0.92 1.62
CA LEU A 74 7.36 0.56 2.82
C LEU A 74 6.51 0.72 4.08
N ALA A 75 5.73 1.79 4.20
CA ALA A 75 4.81 2.00 5.32
C ALA A 75 3.73 0.91 5.38
N GLY A 76 3.16 0.51 4.24
CA GLY A 76 2.19 -0.59 4.14
C GLY A 76 2.79 -1.93 4.61
N LEU A 77 4.01 -2.25 4.16
CA LEU A 77 4.75 -3.43 4.62
C LEU A 77 5.00 -3.40 6.13
N LEU A 78 5.46 -2.27 6.66
CA LEU A 78 5.70 -2.11 8.09
C LEU A 78 4.40 -2.27 8.88
N LEU A 79 3.31 -1.67 8.43
CA LEU A 79 2.00 -1.75 9.07
C LEU A 79 1.49 -3.20 9.12
N GLY A 80 1.50 -3.89 7.98
CA GLY A 80 1.06 -5.28 7.87
C GLY A 80 1.86 -6.24 8.75
N ASN A 81 3.15 -5.98 8.93
CA ASN A 81 4.02 -6.78 9.81
C ASN A 81 3.88 -6.42 11.29
N THR A 82 3.64 -5.14 11.60
CA THR A 82 3.61 -4.63 12.97
C THR A 82 2.29 -4.93 13.67
N ILE A 83 1.16 -4.86 12.95
CA ILE A 83 -0.18 -5.14 13.49
C ILE A 83 -0.26 -6.54 14.14
N PRO A 84 0.15 -7.64 13.47
CA PRO A 84 0.14 -8.97 14.08
C PRO A 84 0.99 -9.05 15.35
N VAL A 85 2.17 -8.40 15.36
CA VAL A 85 3.07 -8.40 16.51
C VAL A 85 2.45 -7.66 17.70
N LEU A 86 1.84 -6.49 17.46
CA LEU A 86 1.18 -5.71 18.49
C LEU A 86 -0.03 -6.45 19.08
N LEU A 87 -0.89 -7.00 18.23
CA LEU A 87 -2.10 -7.72 18.66
C LEU A 87 -1.76 -8.97 19.47
N ASN A 88 -0.73 -9.73 19.08
CA ASN A 88 -0.27 -10.90 19.85
C ASN A 88 0.35 -10.54 21.21
N ARG A 89 0.81 -9.30 21.39
CA ARG A 89 1.32 -8.80 22.69
C ARG A 89 0.21 -8.27 23.60
N MET A 90 -1.03 -8.15 23.10
CA MET A 90 -2.18 -7.66 23.86
C MET A 90 -3.02 -8.84 24.38
N PRO A 91 -2.93 -9.19 25.68
CA PRO A 91 -3.54 -10.40 26.23
C PRO A 91 -5.08 -10.41 26.15
N LEU A 92 -5.73 -9.24 26.16
CA LEU A 92 -7.18 -9.12 26.02
C LEU A 92 -7.64 -9.28 24.57
N LEU A 93 -6.94 -8.66 23.61
CA LEU A 93 -7.34 -8.66 22.20
C LEU A 93 -6.98 -9.96 21.46
N GLY A 94 -5.86 -10.59 21.80
CA GLY A 94 -5.44 -11.87 21.21
C GLY A 94 -6.39 -13.03 21.49
N LYS A 95 -7.22 -12.94 22.54
CA LYS A 95 -8.23 -13.97 22.87
C LYS A 95 -9.51 -13.86 22.04
N TYR A 96 -9.83 -12.66 21.53
CA TYR A 96 -11.05 -12.39 20.74
C TYR A 96 -10.78 -12.24 19.24
N LEU A 97 -9.52 -12.08 18.82
CA LEU A 97 -9.13 -11.97 17.41
C LEU A 97 -8.47 -13.27 16.95
N PRO A 98 -9.20 -14.13 16.21
CA PRO A 98 -8.76 -15.50 15.92
C PRO A 98 -7.57 -15.58 14.96
N ASP A 99 -7.28 -14.53 14.19
CA ASP A 99 -6.09 -14.49 13.33
C ASP A 99 -5.53 -13.06 13.16
N SER A 100 -4.55 -12.71 13.99
CA SER A 100 -3.84 -11.43 13.91
C SER A 100 -3.07 -11.26 12.59
N TYR A 101 -2.64 -12.36 11.94
CA TYR A 101 -1.92 -12.31 10.67
C TYR A 101 -2.85 -11.98 9.51
N TYR A 102 -4.07 -12.51 9.52
CA TYR A 102 -5.12 -12.12 8.58
C TYR A 102 -5.41 -10.61 8.65
N LEU A 103 -5.52 -10.06 9.87
CA LEU A 103 -5.72 -8.61 10.06
C LEU A 103 -4.53 -7.77 9.57
N GLY A 104 -3.30 -8.24 9.79
CA GLY A 104 -2.11 -7.63 9.20
C GLY A 104 -2.15 -7.64 7.66
N GLY A 105 -2.60 -8.75 7.07
CA GLY A 105 -2.80 -8.88 5.63
C GLY A 105 -3.86 -7.94 5.08
N LEU A 106 -5.01 -7.78 5.77
CA LEU A 106 -6.04 -6.82 5.40
C LEU A 106 -5.55 -5.38 5.49
N ALA A 107 -4.81 -5.05 6.55
CA ALA A 107 -4.25 -3.71 6.73
C ALA A 107 -3.21 -3.39 5.66
N PHE A 108 -2.35 -4.35 5.31
CA PHE A 108 -1.43 -4.25 4.18
C PHE A 108 -2.20 -4.04 2.86
N ALA A 109 -3.18 -4.88 2.56
CA ALA A 109 -3.97 -4.80 1.34
C ALA A 109 -4.69 -3.46 1.20
N TRP A 110 -5.28 -2.97 2.29
CA TRP A 110 -5.95 -1.68 2.33
C TRP A 110 -4.96 -0.54 2.11
N PHE A 111 -3.78 -0.56 2.75
CA PHE A 111 -2.77 0.48 2.57
C PHE A 111 -2.18 0.47 1.16
N GLU A 112 -1.90 -0.71 0.60
CA GLU A 112 -1.45 -0.88 -0.78
C GLU A 112 -2.49 -0.36 -1.79
N ALA A 113 -3.78 -0.52 -1.51
CA ALA A 113 -4.83 0.04 -2.36
C ALA A 113 -4.84 1.56 -2.38
N LEU A 114 -4.41 2.22 -1.29
CA LEU A 114 -4.36 3.69 -1.19
C LEU A 114 -3.24 4.31 -2.03
N THR A 115 -2.19 3.56 -2.38
CA THR A 115 -1.10 4.11 -3.21
C THR A 115 -1.56 4.42 -4.63
N TRP A 116 -2.63 3.76 -5.11
CA TRP A 116 -3.19 3.97 -6.44
C TRP A 116 -3.95 5.29 -6.59
N PRO A 117 -4.88 5.67 -5.70
CA PRO A 117 -5.44 7.03 -5.69
C PRO A 117 -4.36 8.12 -5.61
N VAL A 118 -3.32 7.92 -4.78
CA VAL A 118 -2.18 8.85 -4.69
C VAL A 118 -1.45 8.98 -6.03
N LEU A 119 -1.23 7.86 -6.74
CA LEU A 119 -0.69 7.90 -8.09
C LEU A 119 -1.62 8.67 -9.04
N GLY A 120 -2.94 8.53 -8.91
CA GLY A 120 -3.93 9.29 -9.67
C GLY A 120 -3.81 10.80 -9.47
N ASP A 121 -3.58 11.23 -8.24
CA ASP A 121 -3.37 12.64 -7.90
C ASP A 121 -2.09 13.21 -8.54
N PHE A 122 -1.06 12.39 -8.80
CA PHE A 122 0.15 12.85 -9.51
C PHE A 122 -0.15 13.31 -10.94
N PHE A 123 -1.21 12.77 -11.55
CA PHE A 123 -1.67 13.12 -12.90
C PHE A 123 -2.83 14.12 -12.88
N GLY A 124 -3.12 14.73 -11.73
CA GLY A 124 -4.19 15.73 -11.61
C GLY A 124 -5.58 15.23 -11.97
N ASN A 125 -5.84 13.93 -11.82
CA ASN A 125 -7.06 13.26 -12.28
C ASN A 125 -7.33 13.43 -13.79
N ASP A 126 -6.28 13.34 -14.62
CA ASP A 126 -6.44 13.23 -16.07
C ASP A 126 -7.49 12.15 -16.43
N PHE A 127 -8.40 12.52 -17.34
CA PHE A 127 -9.58 11.72 -17.66
C PHE A 127 -9.24 10.31 -18.19
N TRP A 128 -8.08 10.14 -18.83
CA TRP A 128 -7.65 8.86 -19.37
C TRP A 128 -6.84 8.04 -18.37
N THR A 129 -6.08 8.73 -17.51
CA THR A 129 -5.20 8.07 -16.54
C THR A 129 -5.95 7.57 -15.29
N ALA A 130 -7.01 8.27 -14.87
CA ALA A 130 -7.80 7.87 -13.71
C ALA A 130 -8.54 6.51 -13.87
N PRO A 131 -9.23 6.21 -15.00
CA PRO A 131 -9.81 4.90 -15.23
C PRO A 131 -8.75 3.78 -15.30
N LEU A 132 -7.60 4.04 -15.94
CA LEU A 132 -6.51 3.07 -16.03
C LEU A 132 -5.98 2.67 -14.65
N ILE A 133 -5.70 3.67 -13.80
CA ILE A 133 -5.26 3.48 -12.41
C ILE A 133 -6.30 2.69 -11.61
N LEU A 134 -7.59 2.98 -11.78
CA LEU A 134 -8.67 2.28 -11.10
C LEU A 134 -8.76 0.80 -11.52
N VAL A 135 -8.65 0.50 -12.82
CA VAL A 135 -8.66 -0.88 -13.33
C VAL A 135 -7.47 -1.66 -12.78
N ILE A 136 -6.26 -1.10 -12.85
CA ILE A 136 -5.05 -1.77 -12.35
C ILE A 136 -5.16 -1.98 -10.84
N ASN A 137 -5.61 -0.98 -10.08
CA ASN A 137 -5.83 -1.12 -8.63
C ASN A 137 -6.84 -2.23 -8.31
N SER A 138 -7.94 -2.31 -9.06
CA SER A 138 -8.98 -3.33 -8.85
C SER A 138 -8.43 -4.75 -9.10
N VAL A 139 -7.67 -4.94 -10.19
CA VAL A 139 -7.01 -6.23 -10.47
C VAL A 139 -5.98 -6.55 -9.38
N TRP A 140 -5.20 -5.56 -8.94
CA TRP A 140 -4.19 -5.73 -7.91
C TRP A 140 -4.80 -6.13 -6.57
N LEU A 141 -5.84 -5.42 -6.14
CA LEU A 141 -6.63 -5.73 -4.94
C LEU A 141 -7.18 -7.16 -4.97
N LEU A 142 -7.74 -7.59 -6.10
CA LEU A 142 -8.23 -8.96 -6.25
C LEU A 142 -7.10 -9.97 -6.04
N ILE A 143 -5.92 -9.77 -6.63
CA ILE A 143 -4.75 -10.65 -6.45
C ILE A 143 -4.36 -10.73 -4.97
N VAL A 144 -4.31 -9.58 -4.28
CA VAL A 144 -3.94 -9.51 -2.86
C VAL A 144 -4.98 -10.23 -1.99
N VAL A 145 -6.27 -9.99 -2.20
CA VAL A 145 -7.36 -10.63 -1.44
C VAL A 145 -7.37 -12.15 -1.66
N PHE A 146 -7.29 -12.63 -2.90
CA PHE A 146 -7.26 -14.06 -3.20
C PHE A 146 -6.08 -14.77 -2.55
N LYS A 147 -4.87 -14.20 -2.63
CA LYS A 147 -3.67 -14.78 -1.99
C LYS A 147 -3.75 -14.79 -0.46
N THR A 148 -4.36 -13.76 0.12
CA THR A 148 -4.51 -13.64 1.58
C THR A 148 -5.61 -14.59 2.09
N GLY A 149 -6.71 -14.74 1.33
CA GLY A 149 -7.80 -15.67 1.64
C GLY A 149 -7.41 -17.15 1.55
N GLN A 150 -6.59 -17.55 0.56
CA GLN A 150 -6.12 -18.94 0.46
C GLN A 150 -5.26 -19.38 1.65
N LYS A 151 -4.49 -18.47 2.27
CA LYS A 151 -3.71 -18.78 3.46
C LYS A 151 -4.53 -18.87 4.75
N ALA A 152 -5.71 -18.24 4.80
CA ALA A 152 -6.59 -18.31 5.96
C ALA A 152 -7.44 -19.60 6.00
N MET A 153 -7.58 -20.29 4.85
CA MET A 153 -8.35 -21.53 4.70
C MET A 153 -7.50 -22.81 4.77
N ALA A 154 -6.16 -22.68 4.83
CA ALA A 154 -5.20 -23.79 4.88
C ALA A 154 -4.60 -23.91 6.28
#